data_AF-A0A140FWS1-F1
#
_entry.id   AF-A0A140FWS1-F1
#
_cell.length_a   1.000
_cell.length_b   1.000
_cell.length_c   1.000
_cell.angle_alpha   90.00
_cell.angle_beta   90.00
_cell.angle_gamma   90.00
#
_symmetry.space_group_name_H-M   'P 1'
#
loop_
_entity.id
_entity.type
_entity.pdbx_description
1 polymer ?
#
loop_
_entity_poly.entity_id
_entity_poly.type
_entity_poly.pdbx_seq_one_letter_code
_entity_poly.pdbx_strand_id
1 'polypeptide(L)'
;MSNLHLAVLGVFVIISPFLMFGVWVFVAYRYLDRIESILSNSRMVAVNREIYSHAGLLGKVMRLGSISAMLSMKYFSVRKGLLDRNDVAKAPADLQRLLVRLWTVQILLIALIVLFFLWIEYLR
;
A
#
# COMPACT_ATOMS: atom_id res chain seq x y z
N MET A 1 -20.13 -9.30 -25.72
CA MET A 1 -20.72 -9.29 -24.35
C MET A 1 -21.97 -8.42 -24.36
N SER A 2 -23.07 -8.86 -23.74
CA SER A 2 -24.23 -7.97 -23.55
C SER A 2 -23.90 -6.88 -22.51
N ASN A 3 -24.57 -5.72 -22.59
CA ASN A 3 -24.30 -4.57 -21.72
C ASN A 3 -24.43 -4.90 -20.22
N LEU A 4 -25.26 -5.88 -19.87
CA LEU A 4 -25.40 -6.38 -18.50
C LEU A 4 -24.10 -6.98 -17.96
N HIS A 5 -23.41 -7.82 -18.75
CA HIS A 5 -22.16 -8.46 -18.32
C HIS A 5 -21.05 -7.43 -18.06
N LEU A 6 -21.00 -6.37 -18.86
CA LEU A 6 -20.04 -5.28 -18.66
C LEU A 6 -20.34 -4.45 -17.42
N ALA A 7 -21.61 -4.13 -17.18
CA ALA A 7 -22.00 -3.40 -15.98
C ALA A 7 -21.61 -4.18 -14.71
N VAL A 8 -21.88 -5.48 -14.69
CA VAL A 8 -21.50 -6.37 -13.58
C VAL A 8 -19.98 -6.39 -13.39
N LEU A 9 -19.22 -6.59 -14.47
CA LEU A 9 -17.75 -6.64 -14.40
C LEU A 9 -17.16 -5.30 -13.92
N GLY A 10 -17.69 -4.18 -14.42
CA GLY A 10 -17.28 -2.84 -13.98
C GLY A 10 -17.52 -2.61 -12.49
N VAL A 11 -18.67 -3.03 -11.95
CA VAL A 11 -18.97 -2.92 -10.52
C VAL A 11 -17.95 -3.70 -9.68
N PHE A 12 -17.61 -4.94 -10.05
CA PHE A 12 -16.61 -5.73 -9.32
C PHE A 12 -15.21 -5.11 -9.37
N VAL A 13 -14.78 -4.65 -10.55
CA VAL A 13 -13.47 -4.01 -10.74
C VAL A 13 -13.37 -2.73 -9.91
N ILE A 14 -14.42 -1.91 -9.88
CA ILE A 14 -14.44 -0.65 -9.14
C ILE A 14 -14.52 -0.89 -7.63
N ILE A 15 -15.37 -1.80 -7.15
CA ILE A 15 -15.56 -2.04 -5.70
C ILE A 15 -14.32 -2.66 -5.03
N SER A 16 -13.59 -3.52 -5.75
CA SER A 16 -12.50 -4.30 -5.16
C SER A 16 -11.39 -3.46 -4.48
N PRO A 17 -10.86 -2.36 -5.05
CA PRO A 17 -9.90 -1.52 -4.34
C PRO A 17 -10.47 -0.75 -3.15
N PHE A 18 -11.79 -0.45 -3.12
CA PHE A 18 -12.41 0.15 -1.91
C PHE A 18 -12.47 -0.85 -0.76
N LEU A 19 -12.78 -2.11 -1.04
CA LEU A 19 -12.71 -3.18 -0.03
C LEU A 19 -11.28 -3.37 0.47
N MET A 20 -10.30 -3.35 -0.44
CA MET A 20 -8.89 -3.41 -0.10
C MET A 20 -8.45 -2.20 0.76
N PHE A 21 -8.98 -1.01 0.49
CA PHE A 21 -8.75 0.17 1.32
C PHE A 21 -9.24 -0.03 2.77
N GLY A 22 -10.35 -0.75 2.97
CA GLY A 22 -10.79 -1.17 4.31
C GLY A 22 -9.75 -2.03 5.03
N VAL A 23 -9.10 -2.96 4.32
CA VAL A 23 -7.98 -3.76 4.86
C VAL A 23 -6.79 -2.87 5.23
N TRP A 24 -6.45 -1.89 4.40
CA TRP A 24 -5.42 -0.90 4.70
C TRP A 24 -5.71 -0.13 5.99
N VAL A 25 -6.95 0.34 6.16
CA VAL A 25 -7.39 1.03 7.37
C VAL A 25 -7.25 0.13 8.60
N PHE A 26 -7.70 -1.13 8.51
CA PHE A 26 -7.58 -2.08 9.61
C PHE A 26 -6.12 -2.34 9.99
N VAL A 27 -5.26 -2.60 9.00
CA VAL A 27 -3.84 -2.87 9.24
C VAL A 27 -3.13 -1.63 9.78
N ALA A 28 -3.45 -0.45 9.25
CA ALA A 28 -2.89 0.81 9.71
C ALA A 28 -3.31 1.13 11.14
N TYR A 29 -4.57 0.85 11.50
CA TYR A 29 -5.03 1.06 12.86
C TYR A 29 -4.37 0.09 13.85
N ARG A 30 -4.23 -1.19 13.47
CA ARG A 30 -3.82 -2.26 14.41
C ARG A 30 -2.32 -2.50 14.50
N TYR A 31 -1.58 -2.30 13.40
CA TYR A 31 -0.18 -2.71 13.26
C TYR A 31 0.78 -1.57 12.97
N LEU A 32 0.33 -0.38 12.57
CA LEU A 32 1.22 0.73 12.21
C LEU A 32 2.17 1.10 13.34
N ASP A 33 1.64 1.29 14.56
CA ASP A 33 2.45 1.71 15.70
C ASP A 33 3.56 0.69 16.02
N ARG A 34 3.30 -0.60 15.78
CA ARG A 34 4.30 -1.68 15.91
C ARG A 34 5.31 -1.68 14.75
N ILE A 35 4.86 -1.44 13.52
CA ILE A 35 5.74 -1.38 12.35
C ILE A 35 6.73 -0.22 12.50
N GLU A 36 6.24 0.93 12.94
CA GLU A 36 7.06 2.13 13.09
C GLU A 36 8.04 2.03 14.27
N SER A 37 7.68 1.31 15.33
CA SER A 37 8.62 1.05 16.42
C SER A 37 9.77 0.12 15.99
N ILE A 38 9.49 -0.84 15.11
CA ILE A 38 10.51 -1.72 14.52
C ILE A 38 11.43 -0.95 13.55
N LEU A 39 10.87 0.04 12.83
CA LEU A 39 11.58 0.86 11.84
C LEU A 39 11.97 2.25 12.39
N SER A 40 12.15 2.38 13.70
CA SER A 40 12.30 3.68 14.36
C SER A 40 13.57 4.43 13.99
N ASN A 41 14.63 3.73 13.54
CA ASN A 41 15.89 4.35 13.12
C ASN A 41 15.86 4.79 11.65
N SER A 42 14.81 4.40 10.91
CA SER A 42 14.66 4.76 9.51
C SER A 42 14.19 6.21 9.36
N ARG A 43 15.06 7.05 8.79
CA ARG A 43 14.80 8.50 8.61
C ARG A 43 13.45 8.80 7.95
N MET A 44 13.08 8.05 6.92
CA MET A 44 11.82 8.29 6.20
C MET A 44 10.59 7.93 7.04
N VAL A 45 10.70 6.98 7.98
CA VAL A 45 9.60 6.63 8.90
C VAL A 45 9.37 7.77 9.89
N ALA A 46 10.44 8.35 10.43
CA ALA A 46 10.36 9.52 11.31
C ALA A 46 9.75 10.74 10.59
N VAL A 47 10.22 11.03 9.36
CA VAL A 47 9.69 12.14 8.55
C VAL A 47 8.22 11.94 8.19
N ASN A 48 7.83 10.75 7.73
CA ASN A 48 6.42 10.46 7.43
C ASN A 48 5.54 10.54 8.67
N ARG A 49 6.07 10.15 9.83
CA ARG A 49 5.35 10.30 11.10
C ARG A 49 5.04 11.75 11.42
N GLU A 50 6.01 12.63 11.23
CA GLU A 50 5.84 14.07 11.46
C GLU A 50 4.82 14.68 10.49
N ILE A 51 4.99 14.45 9.19
CA ILE A 51 4.13 15.00 8.12
C ILE A 51 2.66 14.59 8.30
N TYR A 52 2.42 13.31 8.61
CA TYR A 52 1.06 12.76 8.66
C TYR A 52 0.50 12.64 10.09
N SER A 53 1.20 13.17 11.10
CA SER A 53 0.77 13.11 12.51
C SER A 53 -0.60 13.77 12.73
N HIS A 54 -0.89 14.85 12.00
CA HIS A 54 -2.14 15.62 12.12
C HIS A 54 -3.29 15.06 11.26
N ALA A 55 -3.02 14.12 10.36
CA ALA A 55 -4.01 13.61 9.40
C ALA A 55 -4.86 12.44 9.93
N GLY A 56 -4.77 12.11 11.22
CA GLY A 56 -5.59 11.10 11.87
C GLY A 56 -5.51 9.71 11.21
N LEU A 57 -6.66 9.09 10.96
CA LEU A 57 -6.75 7.75 10.36
C LEU A 57 -6.20 7.70 8.92
N LEU A 58 -6.50 8.73 8.10
CA LEU A 58 -5.95 8.85 6.75
C LEU A 58 -4.42 8.98 6.79
N GLY A 59 -3.89 9.75 7.74
CA GLY A 59 -2.45 9.85 7.98
C GLY A 59 -1.80 8.50 8.31
N LYS A 60 -2.47 7.68 9.13
CA LYS A 60 -2.01 6.31 9.43
C LYS A 60 -1.93 5.44 8.17
N VAL A 61 -2.95 5.48 7.31
CA VAL A 61 -2.95 4.72 6.05
C VAL A 61 -1.85 5.19 5.12
N MET A 62 -1.63 6.50 4.97
CA MET A 62 -0.58 7.06 4.12
C MET A 62 0.83 6.67 4.59
N ARG A 63 1.06 6.67 5.91
CA ARG A 63 2.32 6.22 6.51
C ARG A 63 2.55 4.73 6.26
N LEU A 64 1.53 3.89 6.48
CA LEU A 64 1.61 2.46 6.21
C LEU A 64 1.88 2.18 4.73
N GLY A 65 1.18 2.89 3.84
CA GLY A 65 1.36 2.80 2.39
C GLY A 65 2.79 3.15 1.98
N SER A 66 3.31 4.28 2.48
CA SER A 66 4.68 4.72 2.23
C SER A 66 5.72 3.70 2.70
N ILE A 67 5.54 3.14 3.91
CA ILE A 67 6.42 2.09 4.43
C ILE A 67 6.37 0.84 3.54
N SER A 68 5.18 0.42 3.13
CA SER A 68 4.99 -0.76 2.29
C SER A 68 5.61 -0.56 0.90
N ALA A 69 5.49 0.63 0.33
CA ALA A 69 6.12 1.01 -0.93
C ALA A 69 7.66 0.93 -0.81
N MET A 70 8.24 1.50 0.25
CA MET A 70 9.68 1.43 0.49
C MET A 70 10.17 -0.01 0.71
N LEU A 71 9.40 -0.84 1.42
CA LEU A 71 9.73 -2.25 1.61
C LEU A 71 9.62 -3.05 0.31
N SER A 72 8.70 -2.72 -0.59
CA SER A 72 8.59 -3.35 -1.91
C SER A 72 9.85 -3.09 -2.76
N MET A 73 10.49 -1.93 -2.56
CA MET A 73 11.73 -1.52 -3.21
C MET A 73 12.91 -1.46 -2.21
N LYS A 74 12.95 -2.38 -1.24
CA LYS A 74 13.88 -2.32 -0.10
C LYS A 74 15.34 -2.07 -0.46
N TYR A 75 15.84 -2.68 -1.53
CA TYR A 75 17.23 -2.51 -1.97
C TYR A 75 17.53 -1.05 -2.36
N PHE A 76 16.60 -0.42 -3.09
CA PHE A 76 16.71 0.98 -3.47
C PHE A 76 16.55 1.91 -2.27
N SER A 77 15.55 1.66 -1.42
CA SER A 77 15.27 2.47 -0.23
C SER A 77 16.41 2.44 0.79
N VAL A 78 17.07 1.29 0.99
CA VAL A 78 18.26 1.19 1.84
C VAL A 78 19.46 1.88 1.20
N ARG A 79 19.69 1.68 -0.11
CA ARG A 79 20.81 2.34 -0.83
C ARG A 79 20.70 3.87 -0.81
N LYS A 80 19.48 4.41 -0.80
CA LYS A 80 19.20 5.85 -0.70
C LYS A 80 19.16 6.37 0.74
N GLY A 81 19.37 5.52 1.75
CA GLY A 81 19.32 5.89 3.17
C GLY A 81 17.93 6.25 3.68
N LEU A 82 16.87 5.82 2.98
CA LEU A 82 15.48 6.05 3.38
C LEU A 82 15.05 5.08 4.48
N LEU A 83 15.49 3.81 4.34
CA LEU A 83 15.33 2.75 5.33
C LEU A 83 16.69 2.40 5.91
N ASP A 84 16.74 2.22 7.23
CA ASP A 84 17.93 1.69 7.88
C ASP A 84 18.07 0.18 7.61
N ARG A 85 19.29 -0.25 7.30
CA ARG A 85 19.55 -1.65 6.94
C ARG A 85 19.32 -2.60 8.11
N ASN A 86 19.64 -2.17 9.33
CA ASN A 86 19.51 -3.00 10.53
C ASN A 86 18.03 -3.12 10.93
N ASP A 87 17.26 -2.05 10.82
CA ASP A 87 15.80 -2.07 11.03
C ASP A 87 15.12 -3.07 10.08
N VAL A 88 15.46 -3.03 8.79
CA VAL A 88 14.94 -3.97 7.79
C VAL A 88 15.41 -5.40 8.07
N ALA A 89 16.62 -5.62 8.57
CA ALA A 89 17.12 -6.95 8.90
C ALA A 89 16.46 -7.54 10.17
N LYS A 90 16.12 -6.68 11.16
CA LYS A 90 15.45 -7.07 12.40
C LYS A 90 13.95 -7.24 12.25
N ALA A 91 13.34 -6.58 11.27
CA ALA A 91 11.91 -6.65 11.04
C ALA A 91 11.48 -8.08 10.66
N PRO A 92 10.41 -8.62 11.27
CA PRO A 92 9.92 -9.97 10.97
C PRO A 92 9.65 -10.15 9.48
N ALA A 93 10.17 -11.23 8.89
CA ALA A 93 10.02 -11.51 7.47
C ALA A 93 8.53 -11.60 7.04
N ASP A 94 7.67 -12.09 7.93
CA ASP A 94 6.23 -12.20 7.69
C ASP A 94 5.55 -10.83 7.60
N LEU A 95 5.98 -9.89 8.44
CA LEU A 95 5.48 -8.52 8.43
C LEU A 95 5.88 -7.82 7.13
N GLN A 96 7.15 -7.94 6.71
CA GLN A 96 7.61 -7.38 5.45
C GLN A 96 6.84 -7.98 4.27
N ARG A 97 6.68 -9.30 4.23
CA ARG A 97 5.92 -10.00 3.19
C ARG A 97 4.45 -9.56 3.16
N LEU A 98 3.81 -9.38 4.31
CA LEU A 98 2.44 -8.88 4.42
C LEU A 98 2.31 -7.49 3.79
N LEU A 99 3.17 -6.54 4.18
CA LEU A 99 3.13 -5.17 3.69
C LEU A 99 3.41 -5.08 2.18
N VAL A 100 4.40 -5.82 1.70
CA VAL A 100 4.70 -5.89 0.26
C VAL A 100 3.52 -6.50 -0.51
N ARG A 101 2.91 -7.58 -0.01
CA ARG A 101 1.73 -8.18 -0.65
C ARG A 101 0.54 -7.22 -0.69
N LEU A 102 0.25 -6.52 0.41
CA LEU A 102 -0.82 -5.53 0.46
C LEU A 102 -0.60 -4.42 -0.59
N TRP A 103 0.63 -3.93 -0.69
CA TRP A 103 1.02 -2.92 -1.67
C TRP A 103 0.92 -3.42 -3.11
N THR A 104 1.45 -4.60 -3.40
CA THR A 104 1.39 -5.19 -4.74
C THR A 104 -0.05 -5.45 -5.17
N VAL A 105 -0.90 -6.01 -4.30
CA VAL A 105 -2.31 -6.24 -4.61
C VAL A 105 -3.03 -4.92 -4.88
N GLN A 106 -2.79 -3.87 -4.07
CA GLN A 106 -3.40 -2.55 -4.31
C GLN A 106 -3.00 -1.99 -5.69
N ILE A 107 -1.73 -2.07 -6.07
CA ILE A 107 -1.25 -1.62 -7.39
C ILE A 107 -1.91 -2.43 -8.50
N LEU A 108 -2.00 -3.75 -8.35
CA LEU A 108 -2.64 -4.61 -9.35
C LEU A 108 -4.12 -4.27 -9.54
N LEU A 109 -4.85 -3.99 -8.46
CA LEU A 109 -6.26 -3.58 -8.54
C LEU A 109 -6.42 -2.22 -9.26
N ILE A 110 -5.54 -1.26 -8.98
CA ILE A 110 -5.54 0.04 -9.68
C ILE A 110 -5.21 -0.16 -11.17
N ALA A 111 -4.20 -0.98 -11.48
CA ALA A 111 -3.84 -1.30 -12.86
C ALA A 111 -5.00 -1.98 -13.60
N LEU A 112 -5.74 -2.88 -12.93
CA LEU A 112 -6.91 -3.54 -13.50
C LEU A 112 -8.01 -2.53 -13.85
N ILE A 113 -8.26 -1.52 -13.00
CA ILE A 113 -9.19 -0.43 -13.32
C ILE A 113 -8.74 0.33 -14.57
N VAL A 114 -7.48 0.74 -14.62
CA VAL A 114 -6.94 1.48 -15.78
C VAL A 114 -7.06 0.66 -17.05
N LEU A 115 -6.67 -0.62 -17.02
CA LEU A 115 -6.78 -1.52 -18.16
C LEU A 115 -8.24 -1.75 -18.58
N PHE A 116 -9.17 -1.84 -17.62
CA PHE A 116 -10.59 -1.98 -17.91
C PHE A 116 -11.15 -0.74 -18.63
N PHE A 117 -10.79 0.47 -18.18
CA PHE A 117 -11.18 1.71 -18.86
C PHE A 117 -10.55 1.84 -20.25
N LEU A 118 -9.25 1.54 -20.37
CA LEU A 118 -8.57 1.55 -21.68
C LEU A 118 -9.20 0.55 -22.65
N TRP A 119 -9.58 -0.63 -22.16
CA TRP A 119 -10.25 -1.64 -22.98
C TRP A 119 -11.63 -1.18 -23.45
N ILE A 120 -12.40 -0.51 -22.59
CA ILE A 120 -13.71 0.06 -22.96
C ILE A 120 -13.56 1.16 -24.01
N GLU A 121 -12.57 2.04 -23.86
CA GLU A 121 -12.43 3.23 -24.71
C GLU A 121 -11.80 2.92 -26.07
N TYR A 122 -10.81 2.03 -26.13
CA TYR A 122 -9.98 1.83 -27.33
C TYR A 122 -10.17 0.49 -28.04
N LEU A 123 -10.64 -0.54 -27.35
CA LEU A 123 -10.67 -1.92 -27.88
C LEU A 123 -12.09 -2.45 -28.12
N ARG A 124 -13.12 -1.74 -27.66
CA ARG A 124 -14.53 -2.10 -27.82
C ARG A 124 -15.24 -1.10 -28.71
#